data_AF-A0A9W4P1S5-F1
#
_entry.id   AF-A0A9W4P1S5-F1
#
_cell.length_a   1.000
_cell.length_b   1.000
_cell.length_c   1.000
_cell.angle_alpha   90.00
_cell.angle_beta   90.00
_cell.angle_gamma   90.00
#
_symmetry.space_group_name_H-M   'P 1'
#
loop_
_entity.id
_entity.type
_entity.pdbx_description
1 polymer ?
#
loop_
_entity_poly.entity_id
_entity_poly.type
_entity_poly.pdbx_seq_one_letter_code
_entity_poly.pdbx_strand_id
1 'polypeptide(L)'
;MAPKYPEFEPWGDTFRRWMERADEPGCYIPRTTFTLGKLDPAVWHAVSSPEPLTEEWVGWANIFGLTVDDPASSRPIYRDQSVVKIKGEYTFWMGRIGPGVIFIDNIKRSQNPTNPYMSEFTKAIYESHFPLESLRCVIVSTVIQKETRPFIRDHIYKPREGLEYPPKEPQTWVSPSPEFCGILGTPIGKVVAAFILCAYGQGVKRIPRIVTFRTGIAEYNLRFDIEDV
;
A
#
# COMPACT_ATOMS: atom_id res chain seq x y z
N MET A 1 25.11 -9.69 -11.85
CA MET A 1 25.51 -8.51 -11.06
C MET A 1 25.03 -8.72 -9.64
N ALA A 2 25.82 -8.31 -8.65
CA ALA A 2 25.38 -8.36 -7.25
C ALA A 2 24.28 -7.29 -7.02
N PRO A 3 23.28 -7.55 -6.17
CA PRO A 3 22.25 -6.57 -5.84
C PRO A 3 22.86 -5.35 -5.15
N LYS A 4 22.39 -4.15 -5.51
CA LYS A 4 22.79 -2.89 -4.87
C LYS A 4 22.30 -2.81 -3.42
N TYR A 5 21.12 -3.39 -3.15
CA TYR A 5 20.54 -3.47 -1.81
C TYR A 5 20.30 -4.94 -1.41
N PRO A 6 21.34 -5.68 -0.99
CA PRO A 6 21.27 -7.14 -0.80
C PRO A 6 20.17 -7.63 0.13
N GLU A 7 19.76 -6.82 1.12
CA GLU A 7 18.72 -7.17 2.08
C GLU A 7 17.30 -7.13 1.49
N PHE A 8 17.01 -6.13 0.63
CA PHE A 8 15.65 -5.87 0.16
C PHE A 8 15.45 -6.11 -1.33
N GLU A 9 16.41 -5.74 -2.17
CA GLU A 9 16.30 -5.83 -3.63
C GLU A 9 15.95 -7.24 -4.13
N PRO A 10 16.54 -8.34 -3.62
CA PRO A 10 16.17 -9.69 -4.07
C PRO A 10 14.70 -10.03 -3.79
N TRP A 11 14.18 -9.58 -2.64
CA TRP A 11 12.77 -9.79 -2.31
C TRP A 11 11.87 -8.98 -3.23
N GLY A 12 12.15 -7.69 -3.43
CA GLY A 12 11.35 -6.88 -4.33
C GLY A 12 11.39 -7.37 -5.77
N ASP A 13 12.54 -7.84 -6.25
CA ASP A 13 12.65 -8.45 -7.57
C ASP A 13 11.80 -9.72 -7.69
N THR A 14 11.78 -10.56 -6.64
CA THR A 14 10.92 -11.75 -6.57
C THR A 14 9.43 -11.37 -6.67
N PHE A 15 8.98 -10.43 -5.85
CA PHE A 15 7.59 -9.94 -5.88
C PHE A 15 7.22 -9.30 -7.21
N ARG A 16 8.11 -8.50 -7.80
CA ARG A 16 7.94 -7.90 -9.12
C ARG A 16 7.69 -8.97 -10.17
N ARG A 17 8.54 -10.01 -10.24
CA ARG A 17 8.39 -11.09 -11.22
C ARG A 17 7.09 -11.87 -11.02
N TRP A 18 6.71 -12.18 -9.77
CA TRP A 18 5.42 -12.82 -9.51
C TRP A 18 4.24 -11.99 -10.02
N MET A 19 4.29 -10.66 -9.88
CA MET A 19 3.24 -9.77 -10.39
C MET A 19 3.26 -9.69 -11.93
N GLU A 20 4.44 -9.61 -12.55
CA GLU A 20 4.60 -9.39 -14.00
C GLU A 20 4.49 -10.67 -14.85
N ARG A 21 4.55 -11.85 -14.25
CA ARG A 21 4.59 -13.12 -14.99
C ARG A 21 3.67 -14.17 -14.38
N ALA A 22 2.71 -14.63 -15.17
CA ALA A 22 1.77 -15.67 -14.77
C ALA A 22 2.45 -17.04 -14.54
N ASP A 23 3.62 -17.28 -15.14
CA ASP A 23 4.37 -18.53 -15.08
C ASP A 23 5.55 -18.49 -14.09
N GLU A 24 5.76 -17.38 -13.37
CA GLU A 24 6.91 -17.26 -12.46
C GLU A 24 6.77 -18.28 -11.31
N PRO A 25 7.73 -19.19 -11.14
CA PRO A 25 7.62 -20.26 -10.16
C PRO A 25 7.77 -19.75 -8.72
N GLY A 26 7.27 -20.56 -7.77
CA GLY A 26 7.53 -20.35 -6.34
C GLY A 26 6.70 -19.27 -5.66
N CYS A 27 5.70 -18.68 -6.33
CA CYS A 27 4.76 -17.78 -5.67
C CYS A 27 3.91 -18.55 -4.66
N TYR A 28 4.08 -18.24 -3.38
CA TYR A 28 3.32 -18.87 -2.29
C TYR A 28 2.07 -18.08 -1.90
N ILE A 29 1.74 -17.00 -2.61
CA ILE A 29 0.65 -16.09 -2.27
C ILE A 29 -0.56 -16.42 -3.13
N PRO A 30 -1.54 -17.19 -2.61
CA PRO A 30 -2.73 -17.50 -3.37
C PRO A 30 -3.66 -16.29 -3.46
N ARG A 31 -4.58 -16.34 -4.44
CA ARG A 31 -5.74 -15.44 -4.43
C ARG A 31 -6.58 -15.71 -3.19
N THR A 32 -6.90 -14.66 -2.43
CA THR A 32 -7.66 -14.81 -1.19
C THR A 32 -9.16 -14.70 -1.44
N THR A 33 -9.93 -15.48 -0.68
CA THR A 33 -11.40 -15.40 -0.58
C THR A 33 -11.85 -14.76 0.73
N PHE A 34 -10.92 -14.17 1.49
CA PHE A 34 -11.21 -13.48 2.73
C PHE A 34 -12.11 -12.27 2.48
N THR A 35 -13.12 -12.10 3.33
CA THR A 35 -14.05 -10.97 3.33
C THR A 35 -14.30 -10.54 4.77
N LEU A 36 -14.63 -9.25 5.00
CA LEU A 36 -14.86 -8.73 6.34
C LEU A 36 -16.02 -9.43 7.08
N GLY A 37 -17.02 -9.94 6.34
CA GLY A 37 -18.14 -10.68 6.91
C GLY A 37 -17.77 -12.03 7.54
N LYS A 38 -16.53 -12.53 7.32
CA LYS A 38 -16.02 -13.76 7.97
C LYS A 38 -15.40 -13.48 9.35
N LEU A 39 -15.27 -12.23 9.75
CA LEU A 39 -14.70 -11.87 11.05
C LEU A 39 -15.73 -12.14 12.15
N ASP A 40 -15.28 -12.79 13.23
CA ASP A 40 -16.08 -12.96 14.45
C ASP A 40 -16.28 -11.59 15.14
N PRO A 41 -17.50 -11.05 15.20
CA PRO A 41 -17.76 -9.75 15.83
C PRO A 41 -17.52 -9.75 17.35
N ALA A 42 -17.40 -10.93 17.99
CA ALA A 42 -17.01 -11.03 19.39
C ALA A 42 -15.51 -10.78 19.61
N VAL A 43 -14.71 -10.80 18.55
CA VAL A 43 -13.24 -10.68 18.55
C VAL A 43 -12.76 -9.47 17.75
N TRP A 44 -13.50 -9.07 16.73
CA TRP A 44 -13.14 -8.00 15.80
C TRP A 44 -14.18 -6.89 15.80
N HIS A 45 -13.68 -5.66 15.73
CA HIS A 45 -14.50 -4.46 15.54
C HIS A 45 -14.10 -3.83 14.21
N ALA A 46 -15.05 -3.77 13.28
CA ALA A 46 -14.89 -3.13 11.98
C ALA A 46 -15.82 -1.92 11.91
N VAL A 47 -15.27 -0.76 11.58
CA VAL A 47 -15.98 0.52 11.45
C VAL A 47 -15.68 1.11 10.08
N SER A 48 -16.73 1.64 9.46
CA SER A 48 -16.66 2.33 8.18
C SER A 48 -17.52 3.58 8.25
N SER A 49 -16.94 4.75 8.01
CA SER A 49 -17.65 6.04 8.00
C SER A 49 -17.33 6.85 6.74
N PRO A 50 -18.31 7.57 6.15
CA PRO A 50 -18.00 8.58 5.14
C PRO A 50 -17.14 9.68 5.75
N GLU A 51 -16.04 10.00 5.08
CA GLU A 51 -15.13 11.05 5.52
C GLU A 51 -14.50 11.69 4.28
N PRO A 52 -14.62 13.01 4.08
CA PRO A 52 -13.98 13.70 2.97
C PRO A 52 -12.46 13.70 3.14
N LEU A 53 -11.72 13.90 2.05
CA LEU A 53 -10.29 14.17 2.17
C LEU A 53 -10.06 15.50 2.90
N THR A 54 -8.97 15.56 3.68
CA THR A 54 -8.48 16.84 4.22
C THR A 54 -8.05 17.76 3.09
N GLU A 55 -8.04 19.08 3.33
CA GLU A 55 -7.63 20.07 2.31
C GLU A 55 -6.24 19.79 1.72
N GLU A 56 -5.31 19.33 2.56
CA GLU A 56 -4.00 18.87 2.13
C GLU A 56 -4.09 17.69 1.15
N TRP A 57 -4.88 16.67 1.47
CA TRP A 57 -5.05 15.51 0.61
C TRP A 57 -5.81 15.82 -0.67
N VAL A 58 -6.68 16.84 -0.68
CA VAL A 58 -7.33 17.33 -1.91
C VAL A 58 -6.29 17.88 -2.90
N GLY A 59 -5.31 18.65 -2.41
CA GLY A 59 -4.20 19.13 -3.25
C GLY A 59 -3.41 17.98 -3.89
N TRP A 60 -3.07 16.97 -3.09
CA TRP A 60 -2.38 15.77 -3.59
C TRP A 60 -3.23 14.92 -4.52
N ALA A 61 -4.52 14.75 -4.24
CA ALA A 61 -5.45 14.04 -5.09
C ALA A 61 -5.50 14.68 -6.49
N ASN A 62 -5.53 16.02 -6.57
CA ASN A 62 -5.46 16.75 -7.83
C ASN A 62 -4.14 16.50 -8.58
N ILE A 63 -2.99 16.62 -7.90
CA ILE A 63 -1.67 16.35 -8.49
C ILE A 63 -1.60 14.91 -9.03
N PHE A 64 -2.24 13.98 -8.34
CA PHE A 64 -2.23 12.56 -8.66
C PHE A 64 -3.33 12.10 -9.62
N GLY A 65 -4.26 12.98 -9.99
CA GLY A 65 -5.40 12.64 -10.85
C GLY A 65 -6.36 11.63 -10.20
N LEU A 66 -6.52 11.74 -8.88
CA LEU A 66 -7.54 11.02 -8.11
C LEU A 66 -8.85 11.80 -8.12
N THR A 67 -9.97 11.09 -7.99
CA THR A 67 -11.29 11.75 -7.90
C THR A 67 -11.39 12.51 -6.58
N VAL A 68 -11.83 13.77 -6.62
CA VAL A 68 -12.09 14.58 -5.43
C VAL A 68 -13.60 14.73 -5.23
N ASP A 69 -14.02 14.97 -3.99
CA ASP A 69 -15.43 15.22 -3.67
C ASP A 69 -15.96 16.43 -4.48
N ASP A 70 -17.16 16.29 -5.05
CA ASP A 70 -17.87 17.41 -5.64
C ASP A 70 -18.36 18.33 -4.50
N PRO A 71 -18.00 19.63 -4.48
CA PRO A 71 -18.48 20.58 -3.48
C PRO A 71 -20.02 20.68 -3.41
N ALA A 72 -20.73 20.32 -4.48
CA ALA A 72 -22.19 20.28 -4.52
C ALA A 72 -22.79 18.97 -3.98
N SER A 73 -21.99 17.91 -3.80
CA SER A 73 -22.42 16.64 -3.23
C SER A 73 -22.48 16.71 -1.70
N SER A 74 -23.56 16.19 -1.13
CA SER A 74 -23.71 16.05 0.33
C SER A 74 -23.04 14.80 0.90
N ARG A 75 -22.48 13.92 0.05
CA ARG A 75 -21.91 12.63 0.46
C ARG A 75 -20.45 12.52 0.04
N PRO A 76 -19.54 12.30 1.02
CA PRO A 76 -18.16 11.98 0.71
C PRO A 76 -18.03 10.70 -0.11
N ILE A 77 -17.20 10.73 -1.15
CA ILE A 77 -16.85 9.56 -1.98
C ILE A 77 -15.79 8.69 -1.29
N TYR A 78 -15.09 9.26 -0.31
CA TYR A 78 -14.10 8.56 0.51
C TYR A 78 -14.73 8.00 1.79
N ARG A 79 -14.11 6.94 2.31
CA ARG A 79 -14.53 6.29 3.54
C ARG A 79 -13.33 6.01 4.42
N ASP A 80 -13.41 6.41 5.67
CA ASP A 80 -12.51 5.92 6.71
C ASP A 80 -12.88 4.49 7.09
N GLN A 81 -11.87 3.68 7.35
CA GLN A 81 -11.95 2.25 7.56
C GLN A 81 -11.02 1.86 8.70
N SER A 82 -11.60 1.23 9.72
CA SER A 82 -10.86 0.73 10.87
C SER A 82 -11.30 -0.69 11.19
N VAL A 83 -10.35 -1.63 11.18
CA VAL A 83 -10.57 -3.03 11.56
C VAL A 83 -9.60 -3.36 12.67
N VAL A 84 -10.11 -3.56 13.88
CA VAL A 84 -9.32 -3.74 15.10
C VAL A 84 -9.72 -5.04 15.79
N LYS A 85 -8.72 -5.84 16.19
CA LYS A 85 -8.94 -6.99 17.06
C LYS A 85 -9.09 -6.50 18.50
N ILE A 86 -10.29 -6.65 19.06
CA ILE A 86 -10.64 -6.18 20.41
C ILE A 86 -10.36 -7.21 21.50
N LYS A 87 -10.13 -8.48 21.14
CA LYS A 87 -9.74 -9.55 22.07
C LYS A 87 -8.50 -10.29 21.60
N GLY A 88 -7.55 -10.50 22.51
CA GLY A 88 -6.29 -11.19 22.25
C GLY A 88 -5.19 -10.24 21.76
N GLU A 89 -4.25 -10.77 20.98
CA GLU A 89 -3.08 -10.00 20.53
C GLU A 89 -3.45 -8.87 19.57
N TYR A 90 -2.83 -7.72 19.78
CA TYR A 90 -3.13 -6.49 19.06
C TYR A 90 -2.83 -6.62 17.56
N THR A 91 -3.90 -6.59 16.74
CA THR A 91 -3.87 -6.61 15.28
C THR A 91 -4.89 -5.60 14.78
N PHE A 92 -4.49 -4.73 13.86
CA PHE A 92 -5.37 -3.72 13.31
C PHE A 92 -4.95 -3.29 11.89
N TRP A 93 -5.92 -2.78 11.17
CA TRP A 93 -5.77 -2.07 9.91
C TRP A 93 -6.57 -0.77 10.00
N MET A 94 -5.96 0.36 9.67
CA MET A 94 -6.59 1.68 9.65
C MET A 94 -6.17 2.42 8.39
N GLY A 95 -7.12 3.10 7.77
CA GLY A 95 -6.89 3.78 6.51
C GLY A 95 -8.17 4.29 5.88
N ARG A 96 -8.06 4.77 4.64
CA ARG A 96 -9.18 5.30 3.87
C ARG A 96 -9.27 4.60 2.53
N ILE A 97 -10.48 4.53 1.97
CA ILE A 97 -10.70 4.03 0.61
C ILE A 97 -11.53 5.03 -0.18
N GLY A 98 -11.29 5.09 -1.48
CA GLY A 98 -12.07 5.90 -2.41
C GLY A 98 -12.00 5.36 -3.84
N PRO A 99 -12.67 6.02 -4.80
CA PRO A 99 -12.65 5.61 -6.20
C PRO A 99 -11.21 5.51 -6.71
N GLY A 100 -10.80 4.29 -7.07
CA GLY A 100 -9.47 4.01 -7.60
C GLY A 100 -8.28 4.11 -6.64
N VAL A 101 -8.48 4.30 -5.32
CA VAL A 101 -7.37 4.46 -4.37
C VAL A 101 -7.63 3.83 -3.00
N ILE A 102 -6.57 3.27 -2.41
CA ILE A 102 -6.51 2.87 -1.00
C ILE A 102 -5.45 3.73 -0.30
N PHE A 103 -5.76 4.28 0.86
CA PHE A 103 -4.82 4.85 1.82
C PHE A 103 -4.64 3.88 2.97
N ILE A 104 -3.41 3.44 3.21
CA ILE A 104 -3.03 2.64 4.37
C ILE A 104 -2.32 3.59 5.33
N ASP A 105 -3.02 3.97 6.40
CA ASP A 105 -2.51 4.97 7.35
C ASP A 105 -1.78 4.29 8.52
N ASN A 106 -2.27 3.14 9.00
CA ASN A 106 -1.60 2.38 10.04
C ASN A 106 -2.00 0.90 10.01
N ILE A 107 -1.00 0.02 10.10
CA ILE A 107 -1.23 -1.43 10.11
C ILE A 107 -0.34 -2.12 11.14
N LYS A 108 -0.89 -3.13 11.79
CA LYS A 108 -0.13 -4.03 12.66
C LYS A 108 -0.76 -5.40 12.63
N ARG A 109 0.06 -6.42 12.45
CA ARG A 109 -0.34 -7.82 12.57
C ARG A 109 0.44 -8.47 13.71
N SER A 110 -0.24 -9.11 14.64
CA SER A 110 0.45 -9.98 15.59
C SER A 110 0.95 -11.25 14.89
N GLN A 111 1.89 -11.96 15.49
CA GLN A 111 2.50 -13.14 14.86
C GLN A 111 1.60 -14.38 14.89
N ASN A 112 0.41 -14.30 15.50
CA ASN A 112 -0.55 -15.40 15.49
C ASN A 112 -0.93 -15.78 14.04
N PRO A 113 -0.70 -17.04 13.63
CA PRO A 113 -0.95 -17.49 12.27
C PRO A 113 -2.43 -17.48 11.87
N THR A 114 -3.36 -17.47 12.84
CA THR A 114 -4.80 -17.41 12.57
C THR A 114 -5.28 -16.01 12.21
N ASN A 115 -4.44 -14.98 12.38
CA ASN A 115 -4.80 -13.63 11.97
C ASN A 115 -4.64 -13.47 10.46
N PRO A 116 -5.63 -12.90 9.75
CA PRO A 116 -5.50 -12.58 8.33
C PRO A 116 -4.27 -11.71 8.06
N TYR A 117 -3.69 -11.85 6.87
CA TYR A 117 -2.61 -10.98 6.44
C TYR A 117 -3.13 -9.56 6.18
N MET A 118 -2.26 -8.55 6.33
CA MET A 118 -2.64 -7.16 6.05
C MET A 118 -3.04 -6.96 4.58
N SER A 119 -2.43 -7.72 3.66
CA SER A 119 -2.83 -7.78 2.26
C SER A 119 -4.28 -8.25 2.06
N GLU A 120 -4.73 -9.22 2.85
CA GLU A 120 -6.10 -9.73 2.80
C GLU A 120 -7.10 -8.73 3.37
N PHE A 121 -6.76 -8.06 4.48
CA PHE A 121 -7.56 -6.95 5.00
C PHE A 121 -7.69 -5.83 3.96
N THR A 122 -6.58 -5.39 3.37
CA THR A 122 -6.57 -4.35 2.34
C THR A 122 -7.51 -4.69 1.17
N LYS A 123 -7.46 -5.93 0.67
CA LYS A 123 -8.38 -6.39 -0.38
C LYS A 123 -9.83 -6.37 0.08
N ALA A 124 -10.14 -7.01 1.20
CA ALA A 124 -11.51 -7.14 1.69
C ALA A 124 -12.15 -5.79 2.02
N ILE A 125 -11.36 -4.84 2.52
CA ILE A 125 -11.81 -3.48 2.82
C ILE A 125 -12.15 -2.74 1.52
N TYR A 126 -11.28 -2.75 0.52
CA TYR A 126 -11.56 -2.06 -0.74
C TYR A 126 -12.74 -2.66 -1.49
N GLU A 127 -12.74 -4.00 -1.65
CA GLU A 127 -13.76 -4.75 -2.38
C GLU A 127 -15.15 -4.66 -1.73
N SER A 128 -15.23 -4.29 -0.45
CA SER A 128 -16.52 -4.08 0.23
C SER A 128 -17.29 -2.84 -0.26
N HIS A 129 -16.64 -1.91 -0.97
CA HIS A 129 -17.25 -0.67 -1.45
C HIS A 129 -16.95 -0.34 -2.91
N PHE A 130 -15.83 -0.83 -3.46
CA PHE A 130 -15.40 -0.53 -4.81
C PHE A 130 -14.95 -1.79 -5.56
N PRO A 131 -15.20 -1.91 -6.88
CA PRO A 131 -14.70 -3.03 -7.67
C PRO A 131 -13.17 -2.98 -7.74
N LEU A 132 -12.50 -4.12 -7.55
CA LEU A 132 -11.02 -4.20 -7.56
C LEU A 132 -10.43 -3.74 -8.89
N GLU A 133 -11.15 -3.90 -9.99
CA GLU A 133 -10.75 -3.46 -11.33
C GLU A 133 -10.61 -1.94 -11.43
N SER A 134 -11.32 -1.20 -10.57
CA SER A 134 -11.23 0.28 -10.55
C SER A 134 -9.98 0.79 -9.85
N LEU A 135 -9.26 -0.04 -9.09
CA LEU A 135 -8.12 0.38 -8.29
C LEU A 135 -6.92 0.77 -9.17
N ARG A 136 -6.39 1.97 -8.95
CA ARG A 136 -5.28 2.56 -9.71
C ARG A 136 -4.01 2.74 -8.89
N CYS A 137 -4.12 2.92 -7.57
CA CYS A 137 -2.95 3.01 -6.71
C CYS A 137 -3.25 2.65 -5.25
N VAL A 138 -2.19 2.29 -4.52
CA VAL A 138 -2.18 2.23 -3.05
C VAL A 138 -1.23 3.29 -2.51
N ILE A 139 -1.70 4.09 -1.57
CA ILE A 139 -0.93 5.08 -0.86
C ILE A 139 -0.71 4.59 0.56
N VAL A 140 0.52 4.55 1.02
CA VAL A 140 0.87 4.27 2.43
C VAL A 140 1.28 5.59 3.06
N SER A 141 0.45 6.10 3.96
CA SER A 141 0.64 7.40 4.59
C SER A 141 1.55 7.28 5.81
N THR A 142 2.30 8.35 6.10
CA THR A 142 3.07 8.52 7.35
C THR A 142 3.88 7.27 7.70
N VAL A 143 4.74 6.84 6.78
CA VAL A 143 5.53 5.61 6.93
C VAL A 143 6.47 5.72 8.12
N ILE A 144 6.11 5.06 9.23
CA ILE A 144 6.91 4.95 10.45
C ILE A 144 7.54 3.57 10.65
N GLN A 145 7.33 2.64 9.71
CA GLN A 145 7.84 1.27 9.82
C GLN A 145 9.38 1.28 9.91
N LYS A 146 9.91 0.58 10.92
CA LYS A 146 11.28 0.70 11.42
C LYS A 146 12.39 0.28 10.44
N GLU A 147 12.07 -0.46 9.38
CA GLU A 147 13.04 -0.88 8.37
C GLU A 147 12.83 -0.09 7.07
N THR A 148 11.58 0.11 6.66
CA THR A 148 11.18 0.80 5.43
C THR A 148 11.66 2.26 5.44
N ARG A 149 11.37 3.01 6.50
CA ARG A 149 11.71 4.44 6.56
C ARG A 149 13.23 4.67 6.61
N PRO A 150 14.02 4.00 7.48
CA PRO A 150 15.47 4.15 7.46
C PRO A 150 16.10 3.67 6.17
N PHE A 151 15.63 2.56 5.58
CA PHE A 151 16.14 2.09 4.29
C PHE A 151 16.06 3.17 3.22
N ILE A 152 14.88 3.75 3.04
CA ILE A 152 14.65 4.81 2.06
C ILE A 152 15.53 6.03 2.36
N ARG A 153 15.51 6.54 3.59
CA ARG A 153 16.29 7.73 3.97
C ARG A 153 17.79 7.51 3.73
N ASP A 154 18.32 6.42 4.25
CA ASP A 154 19.76 6.23 4.41
C ASP A 154 20.43 5.57 3.21
N HIS A 155 19.68 4.80 2.40
CA HIS A 155 20.22 4.02 1.27
C HIS A 155 19.67 4.44 -0.10
N ILE A 156 18.48 5.04 -0.15
CA ILE A 156 17.92 5.57 -1.41
C ILE A 156 18.29 7.04 -1.58
N TYR A 157 18.02 7.88 -0.58
CA TYR A 157 18.20 9.33 -0.66
C TYR A 157 19.61 9.81 -0.30
N LYS A 158 20.07 9.49 0.93
CA LYS A 158 21.34 10.01 1.46
C LYS A 158 22.56 9.86 0.53
N PRO A 159 22.73 8.76 -0.23
CA PRO A 159 23.88 8.61 -1.13
C PRO A 159 23.81 9.46 -2.42
N ARG A 160 22.69 10.14 -2.70
CA ARG A 160 22.46 10.84 -3.96
C ARG A 160 22.58 12.35 -3.77
N GLU A 161 23.57 12.95 -4.42
CA GLU A 161 23.72 14.40 -4.44
C GLU A 161 22.48 15.08 -5.04
N GLY A 162 22.03 16.16 -4.42
CA GLY A 162 20.87 16.94 -4.86
C GLY A 162 19.49 16.37 -4.45
N LEU A 163 19.43 15.18 -3.84
CA LEU A 163 18.18 14.64 -3.32
C LEU A 163 18.09 14.80 -1.79
N GLU A 164 17.07 15.53 -1.35
CA GLU A 164 16.77 15.71 0.07
C GLU A 164 15.75 14.67 0.56
N TYR A 165 15.87 14.29 1.83
CA TYR A 165 14.88 13.47 2.52
C TYR A 165 14.27 14.25 3.70
N PRO A 166 12.93 14.33 3.82
CA PRO A 166 11.94 13.92 2.83
C PRO A 166 12.01 14.80 1.56
N PRO A 167 11.59 14.28 0.40
CA PRO A 167 11.70 15.02 -0.86
C PRO A 167 10.80 16.27 -0.88
N LYS A 168 11.31 17.37 -1.44
CA LYS A 168 10.53 18.60 -1.67
C LYS A 168 9.45 18.40 -2.73
N GLU A 169 9.79 17.67 -3.79
CA GLU A 169 8.90 17.29 -4.89
C GLU A 169 8.79 15.77 -5.00
N PRO A 170 7.66 15.21 -5.44
CA PRO A 170 7.50 13.77 -5.62
C PRO A 170 8.63 13.15 -6.44
N GLN A 171 9.26 12.10 -5.90
CA GLN A 171 10.29 11.33 -6.61
C GLN A 171 9.71 10.00 -7.07
N THR A 172 10.02 9.61 -8.32
CA THR A 172 9.47 8.40 -8.93
C THR A 172 10.57 7.36 -9.14
N TRP A 173 10.32 6.14 -8.69
CA TRP A 173 11.17 4.97 -8.84
C TRP A 173 10.49 3.99 -9.79
N VAL A 174 11.07 3.77 -10.96
CA VAL A 174 10.44 2.95 -12.02
C VAL A 174 10.98 1.52 -11.98
N SER A 175 10.11 0.54 -12.22
CA SER A 175 10.48 -0.87 -12.38
C SER A 175 11.33 -1.08 -13.65
N PRO A 176 12.38 -1.92 -13.65
CA PRO A 176 12.91 -2.73 -12.55
C PRO A 176 14.19 -2.12 -11.93
N SER A 177 14.20 -0.82 -11.60
CA SER A 177 15.40 -0.20 -11.01
C SER A 177 15.77 -0.82 -9.65
N PRO A 178 17.06 -0.82 -9.25
CA PRO A 178 17.47 -1.30 -7.93
C PRO A 178 16.74 -0.60 -6.79
N GLU A 179 16.46 0.70 -6.92
CA GLU A 179 15.70 1.47 -5.93
C GLU A 179 14.25 1.02 -5.86
N PHE A 180 13.60 0.79 -7.01
CA PHE A 180 12.25 0.24 -7.06
C PHE A 180 12.19 -1.12 -6.36
N CYS A 181 13.06 -2.06 -6.74
CA CYS A 181 13.10 -3.39 -6.13
C CYS A 181 13.50 -3.32 -4.64
N GLY A 182 14.41 -2.41 -4.27
CA GLY A 182 14.77 -2.15 -2.88
C GLY A 182 13.55 -1.70 -2.05
N ILE A 183 12.80 -0.70 -2.53
CA ILE A 183 11.62 -0.20 -1.82
C ILE A 183 10.52 -1.27 -1.77
N LEU A 184 10.26 -1.97 -2.87
CA LEU A 184 9.28 -3.05 -2.94
C LEU A 184 9.64 -4.22 -1.99
N GLY A 185 10.92 -4.47 -1.75
CA GLY A 185 11.41 -5.50 -0.85
C GLY A 185 11.32 -5.16 0.64
N THR A 186 11.06 -3.90 1.00
CA THR A 186 10.82 -3.49 2.40
C THR A 186 9.55 -4.13 2.96
N PRO A 187 9.36 -4.20 4.28
CA PRO A 187 8.14 -4.74 4.88
C PRO A 187 6.83 -4.09 4.36
N ILE A 188 6.80 -2.77 4.15
CA ILE A 188 5.64 -2.10 3.57
C ILE A 188 5.47 -2.46 2.09
N GLY A 189 6.56 -2.43 1.31
CA GLY A 189 6.52 -2.84 -0.09
C GLY A 189 6.00 -4.26 -0.28
N LYS A 190 6.43 -5.20 0.57
CA LYS A 190 5.97 -6.59 0.61
C LYS A 190 4.47 -6.70 0.90
N VAL A 191 3.93 -5.87 1.81
CA VAL A 191 2.48 -5.86 2.09
C VAL A 191 1.70 -5.43 0.84
N VAL A 192 2.13 -4.38 0.16
CA VAL A 192 1.45 -3.91 -1.06
C VAL A 192 1.59 -4.91 -2.21
N ALA A 193 2.77 -5.48 -2.43
CA ALA A 193 2.97 -6.51 -3.44
C ALA A 193 2.16 -7.78 -3.16
N ALA A 194 2.12 -8.23 -1.89
CA ALA A 194 1.29 -9.35 -1.49
C ALA A 194 -0.20 -9.06 -1.67
N PHE A 195 -0.63 -7.81 -1.47
CA PHE A 195 -1.99 -7.37 -1.78
C PHE A 195 -2.33 -7.53 -3.27
N ILE A 196 -1.47 -7.04 -4.17
CA ILE A 196 -1.68 -7.21 -5.62
C ILE A 196 -1.81 -8.70 -5.98
N LEU A 197 -0.88 -9.53 -5.49
CA LEU A 197 -0.89 -10.96 -5.76
C LEU A 197 -2.13 -11.68 -5.19
N CYS A 198 -2.51 -11.37 -3.94
CA CYS A 198 -3.68 -12.03 -3.34
C CYS A 198 -5.01 -11.50 -3.87
N ALA A 199 -5.06 -10.29 -4.42
CA ALA A 199 -6.25 -9.72 -5.05
C ALA A 199 -6.45 -10.26 -6.47
N TYR A 200 -5.42 -10.16 -7.31
CA TYR A 200 -5.54 -10.40 -8.76
C TYR A 200 -4.95 -11.75 -9.20
N GLY A 201 -3.94 -12.26 -8.50
CA GLY A 201 -3.10 -13.38 -8.94
C GLY A 201 -1.86 -12.93 -9.70
N GLN A 202 -1.03 -13.88 -10.11
CA GLN A 202 0.19 -13.63 -10.88
C GLN A 202 -0.11 -13.19 -12.31
N GLY A 203 0.66 -12.25 -12.84
CA GLY A 203 0.57 -11.83 -14.24
C GLY A 203 -0.71 -11.11 -14.64
N VAL A 204 -1.46 -10.55 -13.67
CA VAL A 204 -2.72 -9.83 -13.95
C VAL A 204 -2.56 -8.33 -13.76
N LYS A 205 -2.03 -7.92 -12.60
CA LYS A 205 -1.71 -6.53 -12.29
C LYS A 205 -0.28 -6.43 -11.81
N ARG A 206 0.37 -5.29 -12.09
CA ARG A 206 1.73 -4.99 -11.62
C ARG A 206 1.83 -3.60 -11.03
N ILE A 207 2.96 -3.37 -10.35
CA ILE A 207 3.37 -2.05 -9.88
C ILE A 207 4.48 -1.55 -10.81
N PRO A 208 4.21 -0.58 -11.71
CA PRO A 208 5.21 -0.11 -12.67
C PRO A 208 6.15 0.94 -12.06
N ARG A 209 5.68 1.65 -11.03
CA ARG A 209 6.44 2.69 -10.35
C ARG A 209 5.99 2.88 -8.90
N ILE A 210 6.91 3.36 -8.09
CA ILE A 210 6.67 3.78 -6.70
C ILE A 210 7.02 5.26 -6.62
N VAL A 211 6.12 6.07 -6.07
CA VAL A 211 6.33 7.50 -5.85
C VAL A 211 6.52 7.74 -4.37
N THR A 212 7.55 8.50 -4.04
CA THR A 212 7.88 8.91 -2.68
C THR A 212 7.67 10.42 -2.57
N PHE A 213 6.85 10.84 -1.62
CA PHE A 213 6.46 12.24 -1.47
C PHE A 213 6.22 12.57 0.01
N ARG A 214 6.01 13.84 0.32
CA ARG A 214 5.73 14.30 1.68
C ARG A 214 4.40 15.03 1.77
N THR A 215 3.70 14.81 2.87
CA THR A 215 2.60 15.68 3.34
C THR A 215 3.12 16.43 4.58
N GLY A 216 2.80 17.71 4.67
CA GLY A 216 3.25 18.57 5.75
C GLY A 216 4.77 18.61 5.90
N ILE A 217 5.20 18.79 7.16
CA ILE A 217 6.62 19.00 7.50
C ILE A 217 7.33 17.67 7.75
N ALA A 218 6.64 16.64 8.25
CA ALA A 218 7.27 15.42 8.77
C ALA A 218 6.66 14.11 8.24
N GLU A 219 5.61 14.16 7.44
CA GLU A 219 4.95 12.95 6.95
C GLU A 219 5.58 12.52 5.63
N TYR A 220 5.93 11.25 5.56
CA TYR A 220 6.57 10.66 4.41
C TYR A 220 5.69 9.53 3.89
N ASN A 221 5.34 9.60 2.62
CA ASN A 221 4.33 8.76 2.00
C ASN A 221 4.91 7.99 0.81
N LEU A 222 4.34 6.81 0.58
CA LEU A 222 4.60 5.98 -0.58
C LEU A 222 3.32 5.85 -1.39
N ARG A 223 3.41 6.00 -2.71
CA ARG A 223 2.33 5.68 -3.64
C ARG A 223 2.82 4.59 -4.60
N PHE A 224 2.10 3.49 -4.65
CA PHE A 224 2.33 2.37 -5.55
C PHE A 224 1.28 2.43 -6.64
N ASP A 225 1.69 2.71 -7.88
CA ASP A 225 0.78 2.69 -9.01
C ASP A 225 0.45 1.24 -9.40
N ILE A 226 -0.72 1.05 -10.00
CA ILE A 226 -1.21 -0.26 -10.43
C ILE A 226 -1.64 -0.16 -11.90
N GLU A 227 -1.19 -1.11 -12.71
CA GLU A 227 -1.60 -1.26 -14.11
C GLU A 227 -1.75 -2.73 -14.48
N ASP A 228 -2.39 -3.00 -15.61
CA ASP A 228 -2.44 -4.33 -16.22
C ASP A 228 -1.06 -4.78 -16.72
N VAL A 229 -0.85 -6.10 -16.73
CA VAL A 229 0.35 -6.75 -17.28
C VAL A 229 0.18 -7.05 -18.76
#